data_AF-A0A1X7SRQ0-F1
#
_entry.id   AF-A0A1X7SRQ0-F1
#
_cell.length_a   1.000
_cell.length_b   1.000
_cell.length_c   1.000
_cell.angle_alpha   90.00
_cell.angle_beta   90.00
_cell.angle_gamma   90.00
#
_symmetry.space_group_name_H-M   'P 1'
#
loop_
_entity.id
_entity.type
_entity.pdbx_description
1 polymer ?
#
loop_
_entity_poly.entity_id
_entity_poly.type
_entity_poly.pdbx_seq_one_letter_code
_entity_poly.pdbx_strand_id
1 'polypeptide(L)'
;SQSAYRKIYEEPIVASRQVEATETEQEIGQRRAQELMRLISMFYLRRTQEINKKYLPPKVESVIFCRPTPLQVSVYHHLLSTPTVRSCLSHSHSLGGSPHLVCISALKKLCNCPSLVYTCNDTQ
;
A
#
# COMPACT_ATOMS: atom_id res chain seq x y z
N SER A 1 15.92 16.88 22.22
CA SER A 1 15.68 17.79 21.07
C SER A 1 15.37 16.96 19.83
N GLN A 2 14.66 17.53 18.84
CA GLN A 2 14.34 16.85 17.58
C GLN A 2 15.59 16.34 16.84
N SER A 3 16.68 17.11 16.86
CA SER A 3 17.96 16.74 16.25
C SER A 3 18.61 15.50 16.86
N ALA A 4 18.52 15.33 18.19
CA ALA A 4 19.05 14.15 18.88
C ALA A 4 18.22 12.90 18.54
N TYR A 5 16.89 13.02 18.50
CA TYR A 5 16.01 11.91 18.11
C TYR A 5 16.34 11.42 16.70
N ARG A 6 16.48 12.35 15.75
CA ARG A 6 16.75 12.02 14.36
C ARG A 6 18.06 11.22 14.20
N LYS A 7 19.14 11.69 14.83
CA LYS A 7 20.46 11.02 14.77
C LYS A 7 20.50 9.66 15.48
N ILE A 8 19.81 9.55 16.62
CA ILE A 8 19.90 8.35 17.47
C ILE A 8 18.94 7.26 16.98
N TYR A 9 17.75 7.61 16.49
CA TYR A 9 16.69 6.67 16.14
C TYR A 9 16.33 6.71 14.66
N GLU A 10 15.89 7.86 14.14
CA GLU A 10 15.31 7.95 12.80
C GLU A 10 16.30 7.53 11.70
N GLU A 11 17.48 8.14 11.64
CA GLU A 11 18.48 7.89 10.61
C GLU A 11 18.96 6.44 10.60
N PRO A 12 19.38 5.84 11.74
CA PRO A 12 19.79 4.43 11.76
C PRO A 12 18.67 3.45 11.39
N ILE A 13 17.42 3.73 11.81
CA ILE A 13 16.27 2.88 11.48
C ILE A 13 15.95 2.97 9.99
N VAL A 14 15.99 4.16 9.40
CA VAL A 14 15.75 4.33 7.95
C VAL A 14 16.88 3.72 7.12
N ALA A 15 18.14 3.89 7.54
CA ALA A 15 19.29 3.29 6.89
C ALA A 15 19.20 1.75 6.87
N SER A 16 18.84 1.12 7.99
CA SER A 16 18.69 -0.34 8.09
C SER A 16 17.64 -0.96 7.17
N ARG A 17 16.72 -0.16 6.61
CA ARG A 17 15.63 -0.60 5.72
C ARG A 17 15.97 -0.41 4.23
N GLN A 18 17.13 0.15 3.92
CA GLN A 18 17.58 0.28 2.54
C GLN A 18 17.99 -1.09 2.00
N VAL A 19 17.78 -1.31 0.69
CA VAL A 19 18.12 -2.57 0.03
C VAL A 19 19.62 -2.88 0.15
N GLU A 20 20.45 -1.84 0.12
CA GLU A 20 21.92 -1.93 0.17
C GLU A 20 22.47 -1.87 1.61
N ALA A 21 21.63 -2.00 2.64
CA ALA A 21 22.05 -1.86 4.03
C ALA A 21 22.98 -3.00 4.45
N THR A 22 24.14 -2.64 5.00
CA THR A 22 25.10 -3.61 5.55
C THR A 22 24.55 -4.34 6.78
N GLU A 23 25.09 -5.50 7.12
CA GLU A 23 24.68 -6.26 8.32
C GLU A 23 24.80 -5.42 9.60
N THR A 24 25.84 -4.59 9.69
CA THR A 24 26.06 -3.70 10.84
C THR A 24 25.01 -2.60 10.94
N GLU A 25 24.62 -1.99 9.81
CA GLU A 25 23.53 -1.01 9.77
C GLU A 25 22.18 -1.64 10.12
N GLN A 26 21.93 -2.86 9.64
CA GLN A 26 20.73 -3.63 9.99
C GLN A 26 20.64 -3.87 11.50
N GLU A 27 21.73 -4.32 12.11
CA GLU A 27 21.78 -4.59 13.54
C GLU A 27 21.60 -3.31 14.38
N ILE A 28 22.31 -2.23 14.02
CA ILE A 28 22.18 -0.93 14.70
C ILE A 28 20.74 -0.42 14.59
N GLY A 29 20.16 -0.44 13.39
CA GLY A 29 18.78 0.00 13.19
C GLY A 29 17.77 -0.84 13.96
N GLN A 30 17.96 -2.16 14.03
CA GLN A 30 17.12 -3.05 14.83
C GLN A 30 17.20 -2.72 16.33
N ARG A 31 18.41 -2.56 16.88
CA ARG A 31 18.61 -2.18 18.29
C ARG A 31 17.96 -0.83 18.61
N ARG A 32 18.11 0.17 17.72
CA ARG A 32 17.48 1.50 17.90
C ARG A 32 15.96 1.44 17.80
N ALA A 33 15.41 0.64 16.89
CA ALA A 33 13.96 0.44 16.76
C ALA A 33 13.37 -0.23 18.01
N GLN A 34 14.05 -1.25 18.55
CA GLN A 34 13.61 -1.94 19.76
C GLN A 34 13.63 -1.01 20.98
N GLU A 35 14.70 -0.25 21.16
CA GLU A 35 14.79 0.70 22.27
C GLU A 35 13.72 1.79 22.18
N LEU A 36 13.49 2.34 20.97
CA LEU A 36 12.43 3.32 20.77
C LEU A 36 11.04 2.73 21.09
N MET A 37 10.77 1.50 20.64
CA MET A 37 9.50 0.82 20.95
C MET A 37 9.34 0.59 22.44
N ARG A 38 10.41 0.20 23.15
CA ARG A 38 10.40 0.04 24.62
C ARG A 38 10.04 1.34 25.31
N LEU A 39 10.64 2.45 24.91
CA LEU A 39 10.34 3.78 25.45
C LEU A 39 8.88 4.19 25.21
N ILE A 40 8.37 3.99 23.99
CA ILE A 40 6.99 4.33 23.62
C ILE A 40 5.99 3.45 24.38
N SER A 41 6.29 2.16 24.57
CA SER A 41 5.39 1.21 25.22
C SER A 41 5.03 1.58 26.67
N MET A 42 5.86 2.37 27.35
CA MET A 42 5.58 2.88 28.69
C MET A 42 4.40 3.86 28.74
N PHE A 43 4.07 4.50 27.61
CA PHE A 43 3.05 5.54 27.52
C PHE A 43 1.95 5.22 26.48
N TYR A 44 2.05 4.08 25.79
CA TYR A 44 1.11 3.65 24.75
C TYR A 44 0.55 2.26 25.07
N LEU A 45 -0.74 2.20 25.38
CA LEU A 45 -1.44 0.94 25.61
C LEU A 45 -1.93 0.34 24.29
N ARG A 46 -1.37 -0.81 23.90
CA ARG A 46 -1.82 -1.59 22.74
C ARG A 46 -2.56 -2.85 23.20
N ARG A 47 -3.86 -2.94 22.90
CA ARG A 47 -4.63 -4.19 23.05
C ARG A 47 -4.70 -4.89 21.70
N THR A 48 -4.21 -6.13 21.63
CA THR A 48 -4.33 -6.97 20.43
C THR A 48 -5.63 -7.76 20.48
N GLN A 49 -6.10 -8.22 19.31
CA GLN A 49 -7.26 -9.12 19.22
C GLN A 49 -7.01 -10.47 19.92
N GLU A 50 -5.79 -10.78 20.35
CA GLU A 50 -5.44 -11.99 21.09
C GLU A 50 -6.18 -12.09 22.43
N ILE A 51 -6.49 -10.95 23.05
CA ILE A 51 -7.29 -10.91 24.29
C ILE A 51 -8.69 -11.51 24.03
N ASN A 52 -9.27 -11.26 22.86
CA ASN A 52 -10.60 -11.74 22.49
C ASN A 52 -10.60 -13.20 21.99
N LYS A 53 -9.46 -13.72 21.52
CA LYS A 53 -9.35 -15.11 21.03
C LYS A 53 -9.73 -16.17 22.06
N LYS A 54 -9.67 -15.85 23.36
CA LYS A 54 -10.08 -16.74 24.46
C LYS A 54 -11.60 -16.84 24.63
N TYR A 55 -12.35 -15.88 24.08
CA TYR A 55 -13.79 -15.75 24.29
C TYR A 55 -14.60 -15.82 23.00
N LEU A 56 -13.95 -15.70 21.84
CA LEU A 56 -14.57 -15.78 20.54
C LEU A 56 -14.14 -17.05 19.80
N PRO A 57 -15.00 -17.61 18.92
CA PRO A 57 -14.61 -18.66 18.00
C PRO A 57 -13.38 -18.28 17.17
N PRO A 58 -12.58 -19.26 16.71
CA PRO A 58 -11.41 -19.00 15.89
C PRO A 58 -11.81 -18.28 14.59
N LYS A 59 -11.17 -17.15 14.32
CA LYS A 59 -11.33 -16.44 13.04
C LYS A 59 -10.64 -17.24 11.94
N VAL A 60 -11.39 -17.68 10.94
CA VAL A 60 -10.84 -18.28 9.72
C VAL A 60 -10.77 -17.19 8.65
N GLU A 61 -9.57 -16.94 8.14
CA GLU A 61 -9.34 -16.04 7.02
C GLU A 61 -8.99 -16.88 5.78
N SER A 62 -9.61 -16.58 4.65
CA SER A 62 -9.34 -17.28 3.39
C SER A 62 -9.18 -16.25 2.27
N VAL A 63 -8.11 -16.38 1.50
CA VAL A 63 -7.84 -15.55 0.32
C VAL A 63 -8.26 -16.35 -0.91
N ILE A 64 -9.28 -15.87 -1.61
CA ILE A 64 -9.80 -16.51 -2.82
C ILE A 64 -9.24 -15.81 -4.05
N PHE A 65 -8.59 -16.59 -4.92
CA PHE A 65 -8.05 -16.10 -6.19
C PHE A 65 -9.08 -16.27 -7.30
N CYS A 66 -9.80 -15.19 -7.61
CA CYS A 66 -10.77 -15.17 -8.71
C CYS A 66 -10.06 -14.77 -10.02
N ARG A 67 -10.21 -15.59 -11.07
CA ARG A 67 -9.75 -15.21 -12.42
C ARG A 67 -10.71 -14.19 -13.03
N PRO A 68 -10.22 -13.14 -13.71
CA PRO A 68 -11.09 -12.20 -14.41
C PRO A 68 -11.82 -12.89 -15.57
N THR A 69 -13.03 -12.44 -15.84
CA THR A 69 -13.82 -12.93 -16.99
C THR A 69 -13.20 -12.48 -18.32
N PRO A 70 -13.48 -13.15 -19.45
CA PRO A 70 -12.99 -12.73 -20.76
C PRO A 70 -13.35 -11.28 -21.11
N LEU A 71 -14.55 -10.83 -20.72
CA LEU A 71 -14.99 -9.44 -20.88
C LEU A 71 -14.14 -8.47 -20.05
N GLN A 72 -13.90 -8.77 -18.77
CA GLN A 72 -13.04 -7.94 -17.92
C GLN A 72 -11.62 -7.83 -18.50
N VAL A 73 -11.05 -8.94 -18.99
CA VAL A 73 -9.73 -8.93 -19.62
C VAL A 73 -9.72 -8.06 -20.88
N SER A 74 -10.72 -8.21 -21.75
CA SER A 74 -10.84 -7.41 -22.98
C SER A 74 -10.93 -5.91 -22.68
N VAL A 75 -11.81 -5.50 -21.76
CA VAL A 75 -11.97 -4.09 -21.35
C VAL A 75 -10.71 -3.59 -20.65
N TYR A 76 -10.04 -4.43 -19.87
CA TYR A 76 -8.80 -4.06 -19.17
C TYR A 76 -7.70 -3.72 -20.16
N HIS A 77 -7.48 -4.56 -21.18
CA HIS A 77 -6.54 -4.27 -22.26
C HIS A 77 -6.92 -3.01 -23.03
N HIS A 78 -8.21 -2.78 -23.28
CA HIS A 78 -8.68 -1.55 -23.91
C HIS A 78 -8.35 -0.31 -23.06
N LEU A 79 -8.62 -0.34 -21.75
CA LEU A 79 -8.28 0.76 -20.84
C LEU A 79 -6.78 1.04 -20.81
N LEU A 80 -5.94 -0.01 -20.77
CA LEU A 80 -4.48 0.14 -20.81
C LEU A 80 -3.98 0.82 -22.10
N SER A 81 -4.71 0.67 -23.20
CA SER A 81 -4.36 1.31 -24.48
C SER A 81 -4.72 2.80 -24.55
N THR A 82 -5.56 3.30 -23.63
CA THR A 82 -6.00 4.70 -23.65
C THR A 82 -4.85 5.67 -23.37
N PRO A 83 -4.81 6.87 -24.00
CA PRO A 83 -3.74 7.84 -23.80
C PRO A 83 -3.54 8.23 -22.33
N THR A 84 -4.64 8.35 -21.58
CA THR A 84 -4.63 8.69 -20.15
C THR A 84 -3.89 7.64 -19.32
N VAL A 85 -4.16 6.34 -19.56
CA VAL A 85 -3.49 5.26 -18.84
C VAL A 85 -2.07 5.07 -19.35
N ARG A 86 -1.82 5.19 -20.66
CA ARG A 86 -0.46 5.09 -21.22
C ARG A 86 0.47 6.19 -20.71
N SER A 87 -0.03 7.42 -20.58
CA SER A 87 0.71 8.53 -19.98
C SER A 87 1.10 8.23 -18.53
N CYS A 88 0.22 7.58 -17.78
CA CYS A 88 0.50 7.08 -16.43
C CYS A 88 1.54 5.95 -16.37
N LEU A 89 1.79 5.24 -17.48
CA LEU A 89 2.78 4.15 -17.54
C LEU A 89 4.14 4.64 -18.07
N SER A 90 4.19 5.80 -18.74
CA SER A 90 5.43 6.42 -19.17
C SER A 90 6.10 7.18 -18.02
N HIS A 91 7.44 7.11 -17.95
CA HIS A 91 8.28 7.82 -16.98
C HIS A 91 8.31 9.35 -17.15
N SER A 92 7.40 9.93 -17.94
CA SER A 92 7.28 11.38 -18.09
C SER A 92 6.64 11.94 -16.83
N HIS A 93 7.46 12.46 -15.93
CA HIS A 93 7.06 13.22 -14.75
C HIS A 93 6.17 14.41 -15.16
N SER A 94 4.85 14.22 -15.17
CA SER A 94 3.92 15.35 -15.23
C SER A 94 4.01 16.07 -13.89
N LEU A 95 4.62 17.26 -13.89
CA LEU A 95 4.72 18.20 -12.77
C LEU A 95 3.35 18.79 -12.35
N GLY A 96 2.24 18.31 -12.91
CA GLY A 96 0.86 18.60 -12.51
C GLY A 96 0.05 17.32 -12.35
N GLY A 97 -0.79 17.28 -11.30
CA GLY A 97 -1.71 16.21 -10.91
C GLY A 97 -1.77 14.99 -11.82
N SER A 98 -1.05 13.93 -11.46
CA SER A 98 -0.98 12.72 -12.27
C SER A 98 -2.29 11.91 -12.19
N PRO A 99 -2.87 11.49 -13.33
CA PRO A 99 -4.16 10.79 -13.33
C PRO A 99 -4.07 9.35 -12.79
N HIS A 100 -2.96 8.93 -12.17
CA HIS A 100 -2.75 7.55 -11.71
C HIS A 100 -3.87 7.07 -10.78
N LEU A 101 -4.34 7.92 -9.85
CA LEU A 101 -5.41 7.54 -8.92
C LEU A 101 -6.74 7.31 -9.66
N VAL A 102 -7.02 8.10 -10.70
CA VAL A 102 -8.21 7.93 -11.55
C VAL A 102 -8.10 6.64 -12.35
N CYS A 103 -6.93 6.37 -12.96
CA CYS A 103 -6.65 5.15 -13.70
C CYS A 103 -6.77 3.90 -12.81
N ILE A 104 -6.13 3.89 -11.63
CA ILE A 104 -6.22 2.80 -10.65
C ILE A 104 -7.67 2.58 -10.22
N SER A 105 -8.43 3.66 -9.97
CA SER A 105 -9.84 3.56 -9.61
C SER A 105 -10.67 2.92 -10.71
N ALA A 106 -10.46 3.30 -11.97
CA ALA A 106 -11.15 2.71 -13.13
C ALA A 106 -10.84 1.21 -13.27
N LEU A 107 -9.57 0.81 -13.16
CA LEU A 107 -9.17 -0.61 -13.23
C LEU A 107 -9.74 -1.42 -12.05
N LYS A 108 -9.77 -0.85 -10.84
CA LYS A 108 -10.42 -1.47 -9.67
C LYS A 108 -11.92 -1.67 -9.88
N LYS A 109 -12.61 -0.66 -10.43
CA LYS A 109 -14.04 -0.74 -10.78
C LYS A 109 -14.29 -1.89 -11.76
N LEU A 110 -13.46 -2.03 -12.79
CA LEU A 110 -13.57 -3.12 -13.76
C LEU A 110 -13.43 -4.51 -13.11
N CYS A 111 -12.46 -4.69 -12.22
CA CYS A 111 -12.25 -5.95 -11.51
C CYS A 111 -13.46 -6.34 -10.63
N ASN A 112 -14.19 -5.36 -10.10
CA ASN A 112 -15.43 -5.60 -9.36
C ASN A 112 -16.59 -5.95 -10.32
N CYS A 113 -16.84 -5.10 -11.32
CA CYS A 113 -17.87 -5.34 -12.34
C CYS A 113 -17.64 -4.44 -13.58
N PRO A 114 -17.72 -4.98 -14.82
CA PRO A 114 -17.58 -4.18 -16.04
C PRO A 114 -18.52 -2.98 -16.16
N SER A 115 -19.75 -3.06 -15.63
CA SER A 115 -20.73 -1.97 -15.70
C SER A 115 -20.30 -0.72 -14.92
N LEU A 116 -19.41 -0.84 -13.93
CA LEU A 116 -18.94 0.29 -13.12
C LEU A 116 -18.00 1.23 -13.89
N VAL A 117 -17.50 0.80 -15.05
CA VAL A 117 -16.71 1.62 -15.97
C VAL A 117 -17.58 2.14 -17.13
N TYR A 118 -18.74 1.52 -17.35
CA TYR A 118 -19.70 1.96 -18.35
C TYR A 118 -20.60 3.05 -17.76
N THR A 119 -20.18 4.30 -17.84
CA THR A 119 -21.12 5.41 -17.66
C THR A 119 -21.91 5.54 -18.95
N CYS A 120 -23.15 5.04 -18.94
CA CYS A 120 -24.09 5.34 -20.01
C CYS A 120 -24.32 6.85 -20.00
N ASN A 121 -23.76 7.57 -20.98
CA ASN A 121 -24.21 8.93 -21.29
C ASN A 121 -25.55 8.81 -22.02
N ASP A 122 -26.60 8.48 -21.28
CA ASP A 122 -27.97 8.71 -21.74
C ASP A 122 -28.30 10.19 -21.50
N THR A 123 -28.63 10.88 -22.59
CA THR A 123 -29.39 12.14 -22.69
C THR A 123 -28.72 13.45 -22.20
N GLN A 124 -28.05 14.19 -23.09
CA GLN A 124 -28.60 15.27 -23.94
C GLN A 124 -27.47 16.00 -24.69
#